data_AF-A0A1Y5K2B0-F1
#
_entry.id   AF-A0A1Y5K2B0-F1
#
_cell.length_a   1.000
_cell.length_b   1.000
_cell.length_c   1.000
_cell.angle_alpha   90.00
_cell.angle_beta   90.00
_cell.angle_gamma   90.00
#
_symmetry.space_group_name_H-M   'P 1'
#
loop_
_entity.id
_entity.type
_entity.pdbx_description
1 polymer ?
#
loop_
_entity_poly.entity_id
_entity_poly.type
_entity_poly.pdbx_seq_one_letter_code
_entity_poly.pdbx_strand_id
1 'polypeptide(L)'
;MTPEKLNFKLIGVFLLLMTLSVLLILNKEPTMLLVKSVLEWKQLNATLWLGFFSCFIVHYLSIKKETGYVGGLIFSHFGKFADTAFAIITYGLASTTSAAILKGVYVQQFFGERVYFQNFDQIDIYSMLVVCIFLLGYSLYAAFAALKNAVILSKSETAIPVNE
;
A
#
# COMPACT_ATOMS: atom_id res chain seq x y z
N MET A 1 14.32 -42.31 4.27
CA MET A 1 14.82 -40.92 4.33
C MET A 1 14.47 -40.28 3.00
N THR A 2 13.34 -39.59 2.91
CA THR A 2 12.90 -38.94 1.67
C THR A 2 13.71 -37.66 1.45
N PRO A 3 14.23 -37.40 0.24
CA PRO A 3 15.00 -36.19 -0.02
C PRO A 3 14.09 -34.97 0.17
N GLU A 4 14.52 -34.03 1.01
CA GLU A 4 13.81 -32.74 1.17
C GLU A 4 13.82 -32.02 -0.18
N LYS A 5 12.62 -31.75 -0.71
CA LYS A 5 12.47 -30.96 -1.94
C LYS A 5 12.75 -29.50 -1.59
N LEU A 6 13.91 -29.01 -2.02
CA LEU A 6 14.31 -27.61 -1.90
C LEU A 6 13.24 -26.68 -2.54
N ASN A 7 12.80 -25.67 -1.79
CA ASN A 7 11.85 -24.68 -2.27
C ASN A 7 12.59 -23.56 -3.02
N PHE A 8 12.80 -23.77 -4.32
CA PHE A 8 13.51 -22.82 -5.19
C PHE A 8 12.89 -21.41 -5.21
N LYS A 9 11.59 -21.27 -4.94
CA LYS A 9 10.93 -19.96 -4.83
C LYS A 9 11.45 -19.19 -3.62
N LEU A 10 11.56 -19.83 -2.46
CA LEU A 10 12.10 -19.22 -1.24
C LEU A 10 13.59 -18.87 -1.40
N ILE A 11 14.37 -19.76 -2.03
CA ILE A 11 15.79 -19.52 -2.31
C ILE A 11 15.97 -18.31 -3.23
N GLY A 12 15.16 -18.20 -4.29
CA GLY A 12 15.17 -17.04 -5.18
C GLY A 12 14.81 -15.74 -4.45
N VAL A 13 13.79 -15.75 -3.59
CA VAL A 13 13.42 -14.60 -2.76
C VAL A 13 14.55 -14.22 -1.80
N PHE A 14 15.19 -15.20 -1.17
CA PHE A 14 16.33 -14.98 -0.27
C PHE A 14 17.52 -14.35 -0.99
N LEU A 15 17.92 -14.89 -2.16
CA LEU A 15 19.01 -14.33 -2.96
C LEU A 15 18.69 -12.91 -3.46
N LEU A 16 17.44 -12.65 -3.84
CA LEU A 16 16.98 -11.32 -4.22
C LEU A 16 17.07 -10.35 -3.04
N LEU A 17 16.62 -10.74 -1.85
CA LEU A 17 16.72 -9.92 -0.63
C LEU A 17 18.18 -9.62 -0.28
N MET A 18 19.06 -10.63 -0.31
CA MET A 18 20.49 -10.44 -0.09
C MET A 18 21.10 -9.46 -1.09
N THR A 19 20.77 -9.60 -2.38
CA THR A 19 21.26 -8.70 -3.43
C THR A 19 20.77 -7.27 -3.21
N LEU A 20 19.49 -7.09 -2.85
CA LEU A 20 18.92 -5.78 -2.52
C LEU A 20 19.59 -5.15 -1.30
N SER A 21 19.89 -5.93 -0.25
CA SER A 21 20.62 -5.44 0.92
C SER A 21 22.03 -4.97 0.57
N VAL A 22 22.76 -5.72 -0.24
CA VAL A 22 24.11 -5.32 -0.69
C VAL A 22 24.03 -4.05 -1.55
N LEU A 23 23.08 -3.97 -2.49
CA LEU A 23 22.88 -2.78 -3.31
C LEU A 23 22.55 -1.54 -2.47
N LEU A 24 21.75 -1.71 -1.41
CA LEU A 24 21.39 -0.63 -0.49
C LEU A 24 22.59 -0.14 0.32
N ILE A 25 23.48 -1.05 0.77
CA ILE A 25 24.71 -0.66 1.48
C ILE A 25 25.65 0.11 0.54
N LEU A 26 25.83 -0.37 -0.69
CA LEU A 26 26.71 0.27 -1.68
C LEU A 26 26.18 1.64 -2.15
N ASN A 27 24.86 1.80 -2.24
CA ASN A 27 24.20 3.01 -2.74
C ASN A 27 23.44 3.75 -1.64
N LYS A 28 23.95 3.72 -0.40
CA LYS A 28 23.25 4.26 0.77
C LYS A 28 22.85 5.73 0.59
N GLU A 29 23.81 6.59 0.29
CA GLU A 29 23.55 8.03 0.11
C GLU A 29 22.56 8.37 -1.01
N PRO A 30 22.74 7.89 -2.26
CA PRO A 30 21.78 8.20 -3.32
C PRO A 30 20.40 7.61 -3.05
N THR A 31 20.32 6.42 -2.42
CA THR A 31 19.04 5.85 -2.00
C THR A 31 18.38 6.74 -0.95
N MET A 32 19.16 7.24 0.00
CA MET A 32 18.62 8.09 1.06
C MET A 32 18.04 9.40 0.52
N LEU A 33 18.74 10.02 -0.44
CA LEU A 33 18.29 11.22 -1.14
C LEU A 33 17.05 10.97 -1.99
N LEU A 34 16.96 9.82 -2.66
CA LEU A 34 15.78 9.44 -3.45
C LEU A 34 14.56 9.32 -2.54
N VAL A 35 14.68 8.60 -1.41
CA VAL A 35 13.58 8.47 -0.44
C VAL A 35 13.17 9.83 0.10
N LYS A 36 14.14 10.71 0.43
CA LYS A 36 13.85 12.09 0.83
C LYS A 36 13.08 12.84 -0.25
N SER A 37 13.53 12.77 -1.50
CA SER A 37 12.89 13.43 -2.64
C SER A 37 11.45 12.99 -2.84
N VAL A 38 11.17 11.68 -2.72
CA VAL A 38 9.81 11.13 -2.79
C VAL A 38 8.95 11.63 -1.64
N LEU A 39 9.46 11.61 -0.40
CA LEU A 39 8.74 12.06 0.78
C LEU A 39 8.50 13.58 0.81
N GLU A 40 9.42 14.36 0.25
CA GLU A 40 9.30 15.81 0.13
C GLU A 40 8.51 16.27 -1.09
N TRP A 41 8.15 15.35 -1.98
CA TRP A 41 7.44 15.67 -3.21
C TRP A 41 6.10 16.35 -2.91
N LYS A 42 5.95 17.58 -3.39
CA LYS A 42 4.77 18.44 -3.13
C LYS A 42 3.46 17.78 -3.54
N GLN A 43 3.50 16.94 -4.57
CA GLN A 43 2.33 16.26 -5.12
C GLN A 43 2.08 14.88 -4.51
N LEU A 44 2.93 14.37 -3.59
CA LEU A 44 2.82 13.03 -3.03
C LEU A 44 1.42 12.73 -2.51
N ASN A 45 0.87 13.62 -1.67
CA ASN A 45 -0.46 13.43 -1.08
C ASN A 45 -1.55 13.42 -2.16
N ALA A 46 -1.47 14.33 -3.14
CA ALA A 46 -2.43 14.38 -4.23
C ALA A 46 -2.37 13.11 -5.09
N THR A 47 -1.17 12.59 -5.37
CA THR A 47 -0.96 11.35 -6.11
C THR A 47 -1.50 10.14 -5.34
N LEU A 48 -1.28 10.06 -4.02
CA LEU A 48 -1.85 9.02 -3.18
C LEU A 48 -3.38 9.05 -3.24
N TRP A 49 -4.00 10.21 -3.00
CA TRP A 49 -5.46 10.36 -3.09
C TRP A 49 -6.02 9.98 -4.45
N LEU A 50 -5.41 10.43 -5.54
CA LEU A 50 -5.80 10.04 -6.90
C LEU A 50 -5.64 8.52 -7.13
N GLY A 51 -4.58 7.91 -6.62
CA GLY A 51 -4.35 6.47 -6.70
C GLY A 51 -5.42 5.67 -5.96
N PHE A 52 -5.73 6.04 -4.72
CA PHE A 52 -6.78 5.38 -3.94
C PHE A 52 -8.16 5.57 -4.55
N PHE A 53 -8.49 6.80 -4.94
CA PHE A 53 -9.76 7.13 -5.58
C PHE A 53 -9.96 6.33 -6.87
N SER A 54 -8.95 6.26 -7.75
CA SER A 54 -9.02 5.48 -8.98
C SER A 54 -9.14 3.98 -8.72
N CYS A 55 -8.32 3.40 -7.83
CA CYS A 55 -8.36 1.97 -7.53
C CYS A 55 -9.73 1.53 -6.99
N PHE A 56 -10.27 2.26 -6.02
CA PHE A 56 -11.54 1.91 -5.39
C PHE A 56 -12.76 2.26 -6.25
N ILE A 57 -12.70 3.27 -7.12
CA ILE A 57 -13.77 3.51 -8.10
C ILE A 57 -13.81 2.41 -9.16
N VAL A 58 -12.64 2.01 -9.70
CA VAL A 58 -12.57 0.89 -10.64
C VAL A 58 -13.10 -0.38 -9.97
N HIS A 59 -12.76 -0.60 -8.70
CA HIS A 59 -13.33 -1.68 -7.90
C HIS A 59 -14.85 -1.56 -7.81
N TYR A 60 -15.39 -0.44 -7.36
CA TYR A 60 -16.83 -0.19 -7.25
C TYR A 60 -17.60 -0.46 -8.55
N LEU A 61 -17.08 0.02 -9.69
CA LEU A 61 -17.68 -0.19 -11.01
C LEU A 61 -17.65 -1.68 -11.43
N SER A 62 -16.68 -2.45 -10.95
CA SER A 62 -16.55 -3.87 -11.24
C SER A 62 -17.48 -4.77 -10.40
N ILE A 63 -18.05 -4.29 -9.28
CA ILE A 63 -18.89 -5.12 -8.41
C ILE A 63 -20.31 -5.25 -8.99
N LYS A 64 -20.61 -6.34 -9.72
CA LYS A 64 -21.99 -6.65 -10.14
C LYS A 64 -22.93 -6.82 -8.96
N LYS A 65 -24.18 -6.37 -9.07
CA LYS A 65 -25.24 -6.52 -8.04
C LYS A 65 -25.54 -8.01 -7.82
N GLU A 66 -24.77 -8.67 -6.96
CA GLU A 66 -25.19 -9.95 -6.40
C GLU A 66 -26.23 -9.69 -5.32
N THR A 67 -27.41 -10.24 -5.52
CA THR A 67 -28.56 -10.24 -4.61
C THR A 67 -28.37 -11.14 -3.38
N GLY A 68 -27.14 -11.46 -2.98
CA GLY A 68 -26.87 -12.45 -1.93
C GLY A 68 -25.56 -12.32 -1.15
N TYR A 69 -24.86 -11.18 -1.21
CA TYR A 69 -23.63 -11.01 -0.45
C TYR A 69 -23.91 -10.50 0.98
N VAL A 70 -23.77 -11.37 1.98
CA VAL A 70 -23.89 -11.04 3.41
C VAL A 70 -22.58 -10.38 3.87
N GLY A 71 -22.37 -9.12 3.45
CA GLY A 71 -21.33 -8.24 3.99
C GLY A 71 -21.80 -7.59 5.31
N GLY A 72 -20.84 -7.29 6.21
CA GLY A 72 -21.09 -6.79 7.57
C GLY A 72 -22.00 -5.55 7.66
N LEU A 73 -22.42 -5.22 8.88
CA LEU A 73 -23.51 -4.31 9.30
C LEU A 73 -23.68 -2.96 8.55
N ILE A 74 -22.66 -2.46 7.85
CA ILE A 74 -22.71 -1.24 7.01
C ILE A 74 -23.32 -1.53 5.63
N PHE A 75 -23.14 -2.74 5.10
CA PHE A 75 -23.62 -3.18 3.79
C PHE A 75 -25.16 -3.22 3.72
N SER A 76 -25.84 -3.56 4.82
CA SER A 76 -27.31 -3.71 4.83
C SER A 76 -28.06 -2.36 4.78
N HIS A 77 -27.42 -1.24 5.13
CA HIS A 77 -28.08 0.06 5.23
C HIS A 77 -27.59 1.11 4.22
N PHE A 78 -26.33 1.04 3.76
CA PHE A 78 -25.78 2.06 2.86
C PHE A 78 -25.23 1.51 1.52
N GLY A 79 -25.19 0.19 1.36
CA GLY A 79 -24.80 -0.48 0.11
C GLY A 79 -23.32 -0.28 -0.30
N LYS A 80 -23.02 -0.71 -1.53
CA LYS A 80 -21.65 -0.75 -2.11
C LYS A 80 -20.96 0.61 -2.23
N PHE A 81 -21.76 1.67 -2.34
CA PHE A 81 -21.24 3.03 -2.47
C PHE A 81 -20.56 3.49 -1.18
N ALA A 82 -21.22 3.31 -0.03
CA ALA A 82 -20.65 3.73 1.25
C ALA A 82 -19.42 2.92 1.62
N ASP A 83 -19.41 1.61 1.37
CA ASP A 83 -18.23 0.76 1.59
C ASP A 83 -17.01 1.26 0.79
N THR A 84 -17.23 1.58 -0.48
CA THR A 84 -16.19 2.16 -1.35
C THR A 84 -15.74 3.53 -0.84
N ALA A 85 -16.67 4.40 -0.47
CA ALA A 85 -16.34 5.75 0.02
C ALA A 85 -15.56 5.69 1.34
N PHE A 86 -15.96 4.83 2.28
CA PHE A 86 -15.23 4.59 3.51
C PHE A 86 -13.85 4.02 3.24
N ALA A 87 -13.71 3.06 2.32
CA ALA A 87 -12.41 2.53 1.94
C ALA A 87 -11.48 3.64 1.39
N ILE A 88 -11.96 4.47 0.46
CA ILE A 88 -11.18 5.60 -0.08
C ILE A 88 -10.73 6.54 1.03
N ILE A 89 -11.64 6.91 1.93
CA ILE A 89 -11.34 7.84 3.03
C ILE A 89 -10.35 7.21 4.02
N THR A 90 -10.61 5.98 4.47
CA THR A 90 -9.78 5.28 5.45
C THR A 90 -8.38 5.06 4.92
N TYR A 91 -8.23 4.49 3.72
CA TYR A 91 -6.92 4.21 3.16
C TYR A 91 -6.20 5.46 2.65
N GLY A 92 -6.95 6.44 2.12
CA GLY A 92 -6.41 7.75 1.73
C GLY A 92 -5.84 8.50 2.93
N LEU A 93 -6.61 8.64 4.01
CA LEU A 93 -6.15 9.28 5.25
C LEU A 93 -5.01 8.52 5.89
N ALA A 94 -5.12 7.19 6.04
CA ALA A 94 -4.05 6.37 6.61
C ALA A 94 -2.75 6.51 5.82
N SER A 95 -2.82 6.54 4.49
CA SER A 95 -1.66 6.69 3.62
C SER A 95 -1.06 8.10 3.69
N THR A 96 -1.85 9.17 3.61
CA THR A 96 -1.28 10.53 3.67
C THR A 96 -0.73 10.87 5.05
N THR A 97 -1.38 10.42 6.12
CA THR A 97 -0.91 10.64 7.49
C THR A 97 0.38 9.85 7.75
N SER A 98 0.42 8.58 7.36
CA SER A 98 1.65 7.77 7.48
C SER A 98 2.79 8.32 6.63
N ALA A 99 2.54 8.78 5.40
CA ALA A 99 3.56 9.42 4.56
C ALA A 99 4.10 10.73 5.19
N ALA A 100 3.23 11.55 5.78
CA ALA A 100 3.64 12.79 6.45
C ALA A 100 4.48 12.55 7.70
N ILE A 101 4.08 11.58 8.54
CA ILE A 101 4.86 11.18 9.72
C ILE A 101 6.20 10.56 9.28
N LEU A 102 6.17 9.66 8.28
CA LEU A 102 7.36 9.01 7.74
C LEU A 102 8.35 10.05 7.19
N LYS A 103 7.88 11.07 6.48
CA LYS A 103 8.69 12.22 6.06
C LYS A 103 9.37 12.89 7.26
N GLY A 104 8.60 13.27 8.28
CA GLY A 104 9.13 13.97 9.44
C GLY A 104 10.19 13.14 10.19
N VAL A 105 9.90 11.86 10.43
CA VAL A 105 10.82 10.95 11.12
C VAL A 105 12.06 10.70 10.27
N TYR A 106 11.90 10.45 8.97
CA TYR A 106 12.99 10.15 8.06
C TYR A 106 13.96 11.32 7.91
N VAL A 107 13.45 12.55 7.68
CA VAL A 107 14.30 13.75 7.57
C VAL A 107 15.02 14.02 8.88
N GLN A 108 14.33 13.91 10.02
CA GLN A 108 14.92 14.12 11.33
C GLN A 108 16.05 13.11 11.64
N GLN A 109 15.84 11.82 11.37
CA GLN A 109 16.80 10.76 11.70
C GLN A 109 18.00 10.72 10.76
N PHE A 110 17.81 10.96 9.47
CA PHE A 110 18.84 10.73 8.46
C PHE A 110 19.55 11.98 7.98
N PHE A 111 18.92 13.15 8.09
CA PHE A 111 19.46 14.41 7.58
C PHE A 111 19.69 15.44 8.69
N GLY A 112 19.01 15.35 9.83
CA GLY A 112 19.19 16.28 10.96
C GLY A 112 18.84 17.74 10.66
N GLU A 113 18.26 18.02 9.48
CA GLU A 113 18.00 19.37 8.99
C GLU A 113 16.92 20.09 9.80
N ARG A 114 15.94 19.33 10.35
CA ARG A 114 14.81 19.85 11.11
C ARG A 114 14.38 18.84 12.17
N VAL A 115 14.02 19.36 13.35
CA VAL A 115 13.42 18.57 14.42
C VAL A 115 11.90 18.71 14.34
N TYR A 116 11.23 17.63 13.94
CA TYR A 116 9.76 17.57 13.82
C TYR A 116 9.10 17.07 15.10
N PHE A 117 9.72 16.09 15.77
CA PHE A 117 9.20 15.44 16.97
C PHE A 117 10.05 15.85 18.17
N GLN A 118 9.70 16.98 18.79
CA GLN A 118 10.32 17.44 20.03
C GLN A 118 9.75 16.65 21.22
N ASN A 119 10.61 16.24 22.15
CA ASN A 119 10.25 15.48 23.37
C ASN A 119 9.82 14.02 23.16
N PHE A 120 10.11 13.43 22.00
CA PHE A 120 9.93 12.00 21.77
C PHE A 120 11.24 11.26 22.00
N ASP A 121 11.17 10.10 22.67
CA ASP A 121 12.34 9.24 22.84
C ASP A 121 12.69 8.55 21.52
N GLN A 122 13.93 8.09 21.41
CA GLN A 122 14.39 7.38 20.21
C GLN A 122 13.54 6.14 19.93
N ILE A 123 13.10 5.42 20.97
CA ILE A 123 12.22 4.26 20.84
C ILE A 123 10.89 4.66 20.19
N ASP A 124 10.28 5.77 20.64
CA ASP A 124 9.03 6.26 20.07
C ASP A 124 9.21 6.62 18.60
N ILE A 125 10.32 7.28 18.26
CA ILE A 125 10.62 7.68 16.88
C ILE A 125 10.79 6.45 15.97
N TYR A 126 11.52 5.42 16.43
CA TYR A 126 11.64 4.17 15.67
C TYR A 126 10.30 3.43 15.55
N SER A 127 9.48 3.43 16.62
CA SER A 127 8.15 2.82 16.58
C SER A 127 7.23 3.52 15.56
N MET A 128 7.25 4.86 15.52
CA MET A 128 6.50 5.66 14.55
C MET A 128 6.92 5.35 13.12
N LEU A 129 8.23 5.19 12.86
CA LEU A 129 8.74 4.78 11.55
C LEU A 129 8.18 3.42 11.14
N VAL A 130 8.30 2.40 12.00
CA VAL A 130 7.85 1.04 11.70
C VAL A 130 6.35 0.99 11.44
N VAL A 131 5.55 1.62 12.30
CA VAL A 131 4.10 1.66 12.18
C VAL A 131 3.68 2.41 10.91
N CYS A 132 4.31 3.54 10.59
CA CYS A 132 3.96 4.30 9.40
C CYS A 132 4.34 3.58 8.10
N ILE A 133 5.48 2.90 8.05
CA ILE A 133 5.84 2.05 6.90
C ILE A 133 4.81 0.95 6.73
N PHE A 134 4.42 0.28 7.82
CA PHE A 134 3.42 -0.78 7.77
C PHE A 134 2.06 -0.27 7.30
N LEU A 135 1.56 0.84 7.86
CA LEU A 135 0.27 1.42 7.48
C LEU A 135 0.26 1.92 6.03
N LEU A 136 1.34 2.57 5.59
CA LEU A 136 1.48 3.02 4.20
C LEU A 136 1.48 1.83 3.25
N GLY A 137 2.30 0.82 3.54
CA GLY A 137 2.40 -0.40 2.75
C GLY A 137 1.09 -1.18 2.72
N TYR A 138 0.41 -1.33 3.85
CA TYR A 138 -0.89 -1.98 3.95
C TYR A 138 -1.96 -1.24 3.14
N SER A 139 -2.00 0.08 3.23
CA SER A 139 -2.96 0.89 2.47
C SER A 139 -2.75 0.71 0.97
N LEU A 140 -1.50 0.84 0.50
CA LEU A 140 -1.15 0.62 -0.90
C LEU A 140 -1.51 -0.80 -1.35
N TYR A 141 -1.18 -1.82 -0.55
CA TYR A 141 -1.53 -3.20 -0.83
C TYR A 141 -3.05 -3.39 -0.98
N ALA A 142 -3.86 -2.80 -0.09
CA ALA A 142 -5.32 -2.86 -0.18
C ALA A 142 -5.84 -2.24 -1.49
N ALA A 143 -5.30 -1.09 -1.91
CA ALA A 143 -5.66 -0.47 -3.18
C ALA A 143 -5.27 -1.35 -4.38
N PHE A 144 -4.06 -1.90 -4.40
CA PHE A 144 -3.62 -2.81 -5.46
C PHE A 144 -4.44 -4.11 -5.48
N ALA A 145 -4.82 -4.65 -4.33
CA ALA A 145 -5.69 -5.82 -4.24
C ALA A 145 -7.08 -5.52 -4.79
N ALA A 146 -7.68 -4.38 -4.43
CA ALA A 146 -8.97 -3.94 -4.96
C ALA A 146 -8.93 -3.78 -6.50
N LEU A 147 -7.88 -3.14 -7.02
CA LEU A 147 -7.66 -2.98 -8.45
C LEU A 147 -7.45 -4.33 -9.16
N LYS A 148 -6.60 -5.20 -8.61
CA LYS A 148 -6.35 -6.54 -9.15
C LYS A 148 -7.65 -7.36 -9.22
N ASN A 149 -8.46 -7.31 -8.16
CA ASN A 149 -9.74 -8.01 -8.12
C ASN A 149 -10.68 -7.48 -9.22
N ALA A 150 -10.74 -6.16 -9.41
CA ALA A 150 -11.54 -5.56 -10.48
C ALA A 150 -11.10 -6.01 -11.88
N VAL A 151 -9.78 -6.02 -12.14
CA VAL A 151 -9.23 -6.42 -13.44
C VAL A 151 -9.40 -7.93 -13.71
N ILE A 152 -9.23 -8.78 -12.71
CA ILE A 152 -9.34 -10.24 -12.88
C ILE A 152 -10.80 -10.68 -13.03
N LEU A 153 -11.74 -10.12 -12.25
CA LEU A 153 -13.17 -10.40 -12.39
C LEU A 153 -13.68 -9.99 -13.79
N SER A 154 -13.23 -8.84 -14.30
CA SER A 154 -13.55 -8.37 -15.66
C SER A 154 -13.12 -9.34 -16.77
N LYS A 155 -12.02 -10.10 -16.59
CA LYS A 155 -11.54 -11.07 -17.58
C LYS A 155 -12.33 -12.38 -17.64
N SER A 156 -13.13 -12.71 -16.62
CA SER A 156 -13.86 -13.99 -16.59
C SER A 156 -15.14 -14.00 -17.44
N GLU A 157 -15.59 -12.86 -17.97
CA GLU A 157 -16.90 -12.72 -18.63
C GLU A 157 -16.87 -12.46 -20.14
N THR A 158 -15.70 -12.47 -20.82
CA THR A 158 -15.63 -12.37 -22.28
C THR A 158 -15.43 -13.72 -22.98
N ALA A 159 -16.17 -14.76 -22.59
CA ALA A 159 -16.03 -16.08 -23.20
C ALA A 159 -17.32 -16.91 -23.29
N ILE A 160 -18.45 -16.33 -23.71
CA ILE A 160 -19.48 -17.09 -24.44
C ILE A 160 -20.16 -16.16 -25.46
N PRO A 161 -19.90 -16.29 -26.78
CA PRO A 161 -20.80 -15.73 -27.78
C PRO A 161 -22.13 -16.49 -27.68
N VAL A 162 -23.22 -15.77 -27.41
CA VAL A 162 -24.58 -16.31 -27.56
C VAL A 162 -24.82 -16.42 -29.07
N ASN A 163 -24.70 -17.64 -29.60
CA ASN A 163 -25.28 -18.00 -30.88
C ASN A 163 -26.71 -18.47 -30.59
N GLU A 164 -27.70 -17.66 -30.95
CA GLU A 164 -29.03 -18.13 -31.36
C GLU A 164 -29.15 -17.97 -32.88
#